data_AF-A0AA36DHL7-F1
#
_entry.id   AF-A0AA36DHL7-F1
#
_cell.length_a   1.000
_cell.length_b   1.000
_cell.length_c   1.000
_cell.angle_alpha   90.00
_cell.angle_beta   90.00
_cell.angle_gamma   90.00
#
_symmetry.space_group_name_H-M   'P 1'
#
loop_
_entity.id
_entity.type
_entity.pdbx_description
1 polymer ?
#
loop_
_entity_poly.entity_id
_entity_poly.type
_entity_poly.pdbx_seq_one_letter_code
_entity_poly.pdbx_strand_id
1 'polypeptide(L)'
;MKPMKRYLVYAGKVVCLLACIAFYKSCGVRTAEESLVFTAAELEENNFSQFRPYPIAKRVAPQRRNITKTQIAIVIMVKDATNDENYRIAVNSIRCYAEIHGYAYYHIDYSKNKTLQRMCPQEDFLFARHCIMVDLMKGVPNEWFLFFGADNGVINPIRRIEEYLPAETTVDVVFYNRFYNDEIMADTYLIRNTKRSHIFLNRWAEYYNLTKDYECSGTDNGAIQKGQGWSRDGWVTGTKWFERDLFFHGWKKEKLYTEWNLPFTSTDLFDKTCSAGDFERWKYDPQFKADCLDVDLELHLFFEKSRTKYYERLQTLRQMDIFPVKFYQKYGL
;
A
#
# COMPACT_ATOMS: atom_id res chain seq x y z
N MET A 1 -20.05 24.01 13.26
CA MET A 1 -19.16 22.85 13.51
C MET A 1 -19.92 21.56 13.21
N LYS A 2 -19.26 20.53 12.67
CA LYS A 2 -19.79 19.15 12.56
C LYS A 2 -18.65 18.17 12.92
N PRO A 3 -18.92 17.05 13.61
CA PRO A 3 -17.87 16.16 14.11
C PRO A 3 -17.27 15.28 13.01
N MET A 4 -16.07 14.76 13.28
CA MET A 4 -15.39 13.75 12.47
C MET A 4 -16.23 12.46 12.36
N LYS A 5 -16.12 11.78 11.21
CA LYS A 5 -16.49 10.38 11.05
C LYS A 5 -15.37 9.65 10.29
N ARG A 6 -14.52 8.94 11.03
CA ARG A 6 -13.61 7.92 10.49
C ARG A 6 -14.40 6.62 10.34
N TYR A 7 -14.22 5.91 9.23
CA TYR A 7 -14.65 4.52 9.08
C TYR A 7 -13.56 3.73 8.34
N LEU A 8 -13.27 2.54 8.85
CA LEU A 8 -12.35 1.54 8.27
C LEU A 8 -13.03 0.18 8.49
N VAL A 9 -13.14 -0.64 7.45
CA VAL A 9 -13.89 -1.92 7.49
C VAL A 9 -13.11 -3.02 6.78
N TYR A 10 -12.96 -4.16 7.44
CA TYR A 10 -12.38 -5.39 6.91
C TYR A 10 -13.33 -6.56 7.22
N ALA A 11 -13.75 -7.34 6.20
CA ALA A 11 -14.18 -8.74 6.36
C ALA A 11 -14.55 -9.43 5.03
N GLY A 12 -14.23 -10.72 4.92
CA GLY A 12 -15.16 -11.73 4.39
C GLY A 12 -15.33 -11.88 2.87
N LYS A 13 -14.95 -13.07 2.33
CA LYS A 13 -15.45 -13.53 1.03
C LYS A 13 -16.86 -14.12 1.16
N VAL A 14 -17.80 -13.61 0.36
CA VAL A 14 -18.99 -14.37 -0.09
C VAL A 14 -19.10 -14.19 -1.60
N VAL A 15 -19.20 -15.31 -2.34
CA VAL A 15 -19.46 -15.31 -3.78
C VAL A 15 -20.62 -16.26 -4.04
N CYS A 16 -21.71 -15.73 -4.59
CA CYS A 16 -22.83 -16.51 -5.09
C CYS A 16 -22.77 -16.59 -6.64
N LEU A 17 -23.44 -17.58 -7.22
CA LEU A 17 -23.09 -18.13 -8.54
C LEU A 17 -24.32 -18.27 -9.45
N LEU A 18 -24.32 -17.59 -10.60
CA LEU A 18 -25.14 -17.84 -11.79
C LEU A 18 -24.24 -17.64 -13.02
N ALA A 19 -23.93 -18.70 -13.79
CA ALA A 19 -24.67 -19.17 -14.97
C ALA A 19 -24.57 -18.18 -16.16
N CYS A 20 -23.66 -18.39 -17.12
CA CYS A 20 -23.74 -19.31 -18.28
C CYS A 20 -24.64 -18.78 -19.41
N ILE A 21 -24.35 -18.96 -20.71
CA ILE A 21 -23.31 -19.78 -21.38
C ILE A 21 -22.29 -18.82 -22.10
N ALA A 22 -21.55 -19.02 -23.21
CA ALA A 22 -21.43 -20.05 -24.27
C ALA A 22 -20.00 -20.05 -24.90
N PHE A 23 -19.78 -20.92 -25.90
CA PHE A 23 -18.67 -20.96 -26.88
C PHE A 23 -17.21 -21.17 -26.42
N TYR A 24 -16.83 -22.45 -26.39
CA TYR A 24 -15.46 -22.96 -26.58
C TYR A 24 -14.83 -22.53 -27.91
N LYS A 25 -13.54 -22.14 -27.89
CA LYS A 25 -12.42 -22.90 -28.54
C LYS A 25 -11.04 -22.25 -28.34
N SER A 26 -10.01 -23.08 -28.53
CA SER A 26 -8.57 -22.79 -28.67
C SER A 26 -7.75 -22.37 -27.42
N CYS A 27 -6.80 -23.26 -27.09
CA CYS A 27 -5.41 -23.03 -26.67
C CYS A 27 -5.06 -22.16 -25.44
N GLY A 28 -4.32 -22.80 -24.51
CA GLY A 28 -3.12 -22.18 -23.92
C GLY A 28 -3.13 -22.01 -22.40
N VAL A 29 -2.65 -23.02 -21.67
CA VAL A 29 -2.26 -22.87 -20.26
C VAL A 29 -1.10 -21.86 -20.16
N ARG A 30 -1.30 -20.73 -19.48
CA ARG A 30 -0.23 -19.86 -18.98
C ARG A 30 -0.63 -19.30 -17.61
N THR A 31 0.37 -19.13 -16.75
CA THR A 31 0.23 -18.71 -15.35
C THR A 31 -0.17 -17.24 -15.20
N ALA A 32 -0.81 -16.94 -14.08
CA ALA A 32 -1.13 -15.60 -13.62
C ALA A 32 -0.39 -15.32 -12.29
N GLU A 33 0.11 -14.10 -12.17
CA GLU A 33 0.58 -13.48 -10.93
C GLU A 33 -0.34 -12.26 -10.73
N GLU A 34 -0.77 -12.00 -9.50
CA GLU A 34 -1.84 -11.04 -9.20
C GLU A 34 -1.27 -9.73 -8.61
N SER A 35 -1.83 -8.60 -9.04
CA SER A 35 -1.53 -7.26 -8.52
C SER A 35 -2.82 -6.46 -8.40
N LEU A 36 -3.07 -5.86 -7.23
CA LEU A 36 -4.32 -5.18 -6.91
C LEU A 36 -4.35 -3.74 -7.45
N VAL A 37 -5.49 -3.32 -8.01
CA VAL A 37 -5.76 -1.96 -8.50
C VAL A 37 -7.19 -1.57 -8.09
N PHE A 38 -7.41 -0.30 -7.76
CA PHE A 38 -8.67 0.23 -7.23
C PHE A 38 -9.38 1.13 -8.26
N THR A 39 -10.71 1.18 -8.22
CA THR A 39 -11.53 2.09 -9.06
C THR A 39 -12.38 3.02 -8.19
N ALA A 40 -12.94 4.08 -8.79
CA ALA A 40 -13.52 5.22 -8.07
C ALA A 40 -15.05 5.35 -8.20
N ALA A 41 -15.76 4.22 -8.32
CA ALA A 41 -17.22 4.18 -8.54
C ALA A 41 -18.04 3.72 -7.31
N GLU A 42 -17.40 3.33 -6.20
CA GLU A 42 -18.06 2.71 -5.03
C GLU A 42 -17.98 3.62 -3.79
N LEU A 43 -18.45 4.87 -3.91
CA LEU A 43 -18.53 5.83 -2.79
C LEU A 43 -19.94 6.37 -2.52
N GLU A 44 -20.95 5.94 -3.29
CA GLU A 44 -22.36 6.18 -2.98
C GLU A 44 -23.16 4.87 -3.04
N GLU A 45 -24.06 4.70 -2.08
CA GLU A 45 -24.97 3.56 -1.83
C GLU A 45 -24.36 2.21 -1.38
N ASN A 46 -25.17 1.44 -0.63
CA ASN A 46 -24.73 0.26 0.13
C ASN A 46 -25.01 -1.04 -0.65
N ASN A 47 -23.97 -1.79 -1.05
CA ASN A 47 -24.15 -3.21 -1.36
C ASN A 47 -22.87 -4.07 -1.19
N PHE A 48 -22.68 -4.65 0.00
CA PHE A 48 -21.48 -5.40 0.40
C PHE A 48 -21.36 -6.82 -0.21
N SER A 49 -21.69 -7.00 -1.50
CA SER A 49 -21.75 -8.35 -2.10
C SER A 49 -21.42 -8.43 -3.60
N GLN A 50 -20.31 -7.84 -4.08
CA GLN A 50 -19.75 -8.26 -5.38
C GLN A 50 -18.24 -8.05 -5.63
N PHE A 51 -17.38 -8.18 -4.62
CA PHE A 51 -15.92 -8.25 -4.84
C PHE A 51 -15.53 -9.38 -5.81
N ARG A 52 -15.05 -9.04 -7.00
CA ARG A 52 -14.42 -9.96 -7.96
C ARG A 52 -12.99 -9.49 -8.25
N PRO A 53 -11.97 -10.37 -8.24
CA PRO A 53 -10.66 -10.01 -8.76
C PRO A 53 -10.78 -9.73 -10.27
N TYR A 54 -10.26 -8.59 -10.72
CA TYR A 54 -10.28 -8.23 -12.12
C TYR A 54 -9.26 -9.08 -12.88
N PRO A 55 -9.65 -9.86 -13.91
CA PRO A 55 -8.67 -10.62 -14.68
C PRO A 55 -7.78 -9.65 -15.47
N ILE A 56 -6.46 -9.73 -15.26
CA ILE A 56 -5.48 -9.09 -16.16
C ILE A 56 -5.90 -9.39 -17.59
N ALA A 57 -6.06 -8.34 -18.41
CA ALA A 57 -6.56 -8.46 -19.77
C ALA A 57 -5.84 -9.59 -20.50
N LYS A 58 -6.59 -10.61 -20.95
CA LYS A 58 -6.06 -11.84 -21.56
C LYS A 58 -4.91 -11.47 -22.49
N ARG A 59 -3.78 -12.20 -22.40
CA ARG A 59 -2.58 -11.95 -23.24
C ARG A 59 -2.91 -12.05 -24.74
N VAL A 60 -3.42 -10.96 -25.32
CA VAL A 60 -3.44 -10.75 -26.76
C VAL A 60 -1.98 -10.70 -27.17
N ALA A 61 -1.56 -11.57 -28.08
CA ALA A 61 -0.24 -11.46 -28.70
C ALA A 61 -0.09 -10.02 -29.25
N PRO A 62 1.11 -9.41 -29.25
CA PRO A 62 1.29 -7.97 -29.45
C PRO A 62 0.92 -7.52 -30.88
N GLN A 63 -0.38 -7.39 -31.12
CA GLN A 63 -0.92 -6.60 -32.20
C GLN A 63 -0.46 -5.17 -31.98
N ARG A 64 0.02 -4.54 -33.05
CA ARG A 64 0.32 -3.10 -33.06
C ARG A 64 -0.98 -2.33 -32.91
N ARG A 65 -1.43 -2.13 -31.67
CA ARG A 65 -2.32 -1.01 -31.33
C ARG A 65 -1.63 0.25 -31.84
N ASN A 66 -2.36 1.12 -32.53
CA ASN A 66 -1.90 2.47 -32.79
C ASN A 66 -1.93 3.25 -31.47
N ILE A 67 -0.92 3.02 -30.64
CA ILE A 67 -0.68 3.78 -29.42
C ILE A 67 -0.32 5.19 -29.86
N THR A 68 -1.29 6.10 -29.77
CA THR A 68 -1.04 7.55 -29.69
C THR A 68 0.01 7.75 -28.61
N LYS A 69 1.22 8.21 -28.96
CA LYS A 69 2.41 8.12 -28.09
C LYS A 69 2.19 8.83 -26.75
N THR A 70 1.78 8.08 -25.73
CA THR A 70 1.60 8.55 -24.36
C THR A 70 2.92 9.16 -23.88
N GLN A 71 2.86 10.39 -23.38
CA GLN A 71 4.08 11.10 -22.96
C GLN A 71 4.48 10.68 -21.55
N ILE A 72 5.20 9.56 -21.46
CA ILE A 72 5.73 9.03 -20.20
C ILE A 72 7.06 9.71 -19.84
N ALA A 73 7.18 10.13 -18.59
CA ALA A 73 8.43 10.49 -17.94
C ALA A 73 8.85 9.42 -16.92
N ILE A 74 10.15 9.23 -16.73
CA ILE A 74 10.72 8.49 -15.60
C ILE A 74 11.42 9.48 -14.68
N VAL A 75 11.23 9.34 -13.37
CA VAL A 75 11.75 10.25 -12.35
C VAL A 75 12.46 9.45 -11.27
N ILE A 76 13.72 9.79 -11.02
CA ILE A 76 14.48 9.32 -9.85
C ILE A 76 14.79 10.53 -8.97
N MET A 77 14.63 10.39 -7.67
CA MET A 77 15.01 11.41 -6.69
C MET A 77 15.94 10.83 -5.63
N VAL A 78 17.03 11.53 -5.34
CA VAL A 78 17.94 11.23 -4.23
C VAL A 78 17.91 12.35 -3.20
N LYS A 79 18.03 11.99 -1.91
CA LYS A 79 18.15 12.96 -0.81
C LYS A 79 19.38 13.83 -1.00
N ASP A 80 20.48 13.17 -1.34
CA ASP A 80 21.79 13.73 -1.65
C ASP A 80 22.57 12.71 -2.51
N ALA A 81 23.58 13.19 -3.25
CA ALA A 81 24.41 12.37 -4.12
C ALA A 81 25.59 11.67 -3.41
N THR A 82 25.65 11.62 -2.07
CA THR A 82 26.83 11.06 -1.38
C THR A 82 26.95 9.54 -1.54
N ASN A 83 25.83 8.86 -1.82
CA ASN A 83 25.75 7.42 -2.06
C ASN A 83 25.65 7.06 -3.57
N ASP A 84 25.94 8.00 -4.48
CA ASP A 84 25.76 7.80 -5.94
C ASP A 84 26.50 6.55 -6.48
N GLU A 85 27.66 6.18 -5.93
CA GLU A 85 28.39 4.95 -6.29
C GLU A 85 27.59 3.67 -6.04
N ASN A 86 26.91 3.56 -4.88
CA ASN A 86 26.15 2.38 -4.49
C ASN A 86 24.94 2.16 -5.42
N TYR A 87 24.28 3.26 -5.81
CA TYR A 87 23.10 3.25 -6.67
C TYR A 87 23.44 3.40 -8.16
N ARG A 88 24.73 3.60 -8.51
CA ARG A 88 25.20 3.94 -9.86
C ARG A 88 24.70 2.99 -10.95
N ILE A 89 24.67 1.68 -10.66
CA ILE A 89 24.25 0.64 -11.62
C ILE A 89 22.73 0.69 -11.82
N ALA A 90 21.97 0.78 -10.72
CA ALA A 90 20.52 0.87 -10.70
C ALA A 90 20.03 2.11 -11.48
N VAL A 91 20.48 3.31 -11.08
CA VAL A 91 20.15 4.59 -11.71
C VAL A 91 20.54 4.63 -13.20
N ASN A 92 21.72 4.13 -13.58
CA ASN A 92 22.12 4.09 -15.00
C ASN A 92 21.30 3.09 -15.83
N SER A 93 20.87 1.96 -15.25
CA SER A 93 20.01 1.02 -15.98
C SER A 93 18.66 1.65 -16.36
N ILE A 94 18.08 2.46 -15.46
CA ILE A 94 16.86 3.23 -15.72
C ILE A 94 17.13 4.35 -16.74
N ARG A 95 18.24 5.10 -16.63
CA ARG A 95 18.60 6.15 -17.60
C ARG A 95 18.71 5.58 -19.01
N CYS A 96 19.47 4.50 -19.21
CA CYS A 96 19.64 3.87 -20.52
C CYS A 96 18.33 3.27 -21.04
N TYR A 97 17.47 2.72 -20.18
CA TYR A 97 16.13 2.28 -20.56
C TYR A 97 15.23 3.44 -21.04
N ALA A 98 15.30 4.60 -20.38
CA ALA A 98 14.58 5.81 -20.80
C ALA A 98 15.04 6.28 -22.19
N GLU A 99 16.36 6.30 -22.41
CA GLU A 99 17.00 6.66 -23.69
C GLU A 99 16.59 5.69 -24.82
N ILE A 100 16.61 4.38 -24.58
CA ILE A 100 16.26 3.33 -25.56
C ILE A 100 14.81 3.44 -26.07
N HIS A 101 13.86 3.77 -25.19
CA HIS A 101 12.44 3.89 -25.56
C HIS A 101 12.00 5.33 -25.90
N GLY A 102 12.85 6.32 -25.65
CA GLY A 102 12.53 7.74 -25.84
C GLY A 102 11.45 8.24 -24.88
N TYR A 103 11.55 7.84 -23.60
CA TYR A 103 10.84 8.43 -22.47
C TYR A 103 11.60 9.68 -21.98
N ALA A 104 10.92 10.65 -21.38
CA ALA A 104 11.61 11.73 -20.68
C ALA A 104 12.27 11.18 -19.39
N TYR A 105 13.44 11.69 -19.01
CA TYR A 105 14.17 11.22 -17.82
C TYR A 105 14.58 12.42 -16.95
N TYR A 106 14.22 12.36 -15.67
CA TYR A 106 14.55 13.38 -14.69
C TYR A 106 15.25 12.73 -13.49
N HIS A 107 16.48 13.17 -13.19
CA HIS A 107 17.20 12.80 -11.98
C HIS A 107 17.35 14.04 -11.11
N ILE A 108 16.77 14.02 -9.90
CA ILE A 108 16.73 15.17 -8.99
C ILE A 108 17.53 14.85 -7.73
N ASP A 109 18.61 15.61 -7.52
CA ASP A 109 19.31 15.69 -6.25
C ASP A 109 18.67 16.79 -5.39
N TYR A 110 17.98 16.37 -4.32
CA TYR A 110 17.31 17.29 -3.42
C TYR A 110 18.30 18.18 -2.65
N SER A 111 19.45 17.66 -2.21
CA SER A 111 20.48 18.40 -1.45
C SER A 111 21.01 19.63 -2.18
N LYS A 112 21.13 19.54 -3.50
CA LYS A 112 21.61 20.61 -4.40
C LYS A 112 20.53 21.66 -4.70
N ASN A 113 19.24 21.36 -4.55
CA ASN A 113 18.15 22.27 -4.91
C ASN A 113 17.57 23.04 -3.72
N LYS A 114 18.12 24.23 -3.45
CA LYS A 114 17.67 25.13 -2.37
C LYS A 114 16.27 25.74 -2.59
N THR A 115 15.70 25.65 -3.79
CA THR A 115 14.31 26.08 -4.04
C THR A 115 13.34 24.98 -3.61
N LEU A 116 13.59 23.73 -4.03
CA LEU A 116 12.78 22.58 -3.58
C LEU A 116 12.80 22.41 -2.06
N GLN A 117 13.96 22.58 -1.40
CA GLN A 117 14.07 22.56 0.07
C GLN A 117 13.20 23.62 0.79
N ARG A 118 12.81 24.70 0.11
CA ARG A 118 11.92 25.74 0.67
C ARG A 118 10.45 25.49 0.35
N MET A 119 10.16 24.87 -0.80
CA MET A 119 8.79 24.58 -1.24
C MET A 119 8.24 23.27 -0.65
N CYS A 120 9.13 22.31 -0.37
CA CYS A 120 8.85 21.01 0.22
C CYS A 120 9.68 20.84 1.51
N PRO A 121 9.27 21.48 2.63
CA PRO A 121 10.07 21.60 3.84
C PRO A 121 9.96 20.40 4.79
N GLN A 122 9.50 19.24 4.33
CA GLN A 122 9.50 18.02 5.12
C GLN A 122 10.95 17.59 5.43
N GLU A 123 11.28 17.44 6.70
CA GLU A 123 12.62 17.04 7.14
C GLU A 123 12.92 15.58 6.75
N ASP A 124 11.89 14.74 6.76
CA ASP A 124 11.91 13.43 6.13
C ASP A 124 11.78 13.58 4.60
N PHE A 125 12.87 13.26 3.91
CA PHE A 125 12.95 13.24 2.45
C PHE A 125 11.93 12.29 1.80
N LEU A 126 11.56 11.20 2.49
CA LEU A 126 10.61 10.23 1.97
C LEU A 126 9.20 10.82 1.85
N PHE A 127 8.82 11.78 2.70
CA PHE A 127 7.64 12.61 2.47
C PHE A 127 7.89 13.77 1.48
N ALA A 128 9.06 14.42 1.54
CA ALA A 128 9.39 15.56 0.67
C ALA A 128 9.30 15.21 -0.83
N ARG A 129 9.71 14.00 -1.23
CA ARG A 129 9.72 13.55 -2.63
C ARG A 129 8.36 13.63 -3.32
N HIS A 130 7.26 13.39 -2.60
CA HIS A 130 5.92 13.51 -3.18
C HIS A 130 5.53 14.97 -3.47
N CYS A 131 5.95 15.93 -2.62
CA CYS A 131 5.78 17.35 -2.89
C CYS A 131 6.64 17.80 -4.09
N ILE A 132 7.90 17.36 -4.16
CA ILE A 132 8.81 17.63 -5.29
C ILE A 132 8.22 17.06 -6.59
N MET A 133 7.58 15.89 -6.51
CA MET A 133 6.92 15.25 -7.65
C MET A 133 5.78 16.11 -8.18
N VAL A 134 4.99 16.76 -7.32
CA VAL A 134 3.93 17.68 -7.75
C VAL A 134 4.48 18.95 -8.41
N ASP A 135 5.62 19.46 -7.95
CA ASP A 135 6.29 20.59 -8.59
C ASP A 135 6.74 20.25 -10.02
N LEU A 136 7.46 19.12 -10.18
CA LEU A 136 7.85 18.59 -11.49
C LEU A 136 6.64 18.34 -12.41
N MET A 137 5.59 17.71 -11.90
CA MET A 137 4.36 17.40 -12.66
C MET A 137 3.64 18.64 -13.17
N LYS A 138 3.74 19.78 -12.47
CA LYS A 138 3.20 21.08 -12.95
C LYS A 138 4.10 21.73 -14.00
N GLY A 139 5.41 21.48 -13.94
CA GLY A 139 6.40 22.11 -14.82
C GLY A 139 6.54 21.48 -16.22
N VAL A 140 6.12 20.22 -16.41
CA VAL A 140 6.37 19.48 -17.66
C VAL A 140 5.09 18.81 -18.23
N PRO A 141 4.92 18.73 -19.57
CA PRO A 141 3.65 18.36 -20.21
C PRO A 141 3.35 16.84 -20.26
N ASN A 142 4.18 16.03 -19.60
CA ASN A 142 4.02 14.57 -19.59
C ASN A 142 2.64 14.16 -19.00
N GLU A 143 1.98 13.19 -19.65
CA GLU A 143 0.68 12.67 -19.18
C GLU A 143 0.85 11.68 -18.04
N TRP A 144 1.93 10.91 -18.04
CA TRP A 144 2.23 9.88 -17.05
C TRP A 144 3.67 9.99 -16.58
N PHE A 145 3.89 9.67 -15.31
CA PHE A 145 5.19 9.61 -14.69
C PHE A 145 5.37 8.26 -13.99
N LEU A 146 6.54 7.66 -14.16
CA LEU A 146 7.02 6.53 -13.36
C LEU A 146 8.05 7.07 -12.37
N PHE A 147 7.70 7.07 -11.09
CA PHE A 147 8.63 7.40 -10.00
C PHE A 147 9.40 6.16 -9.56
N PHE A 148 10.68 6.33 -9.22
CA PHE A 148 11.57 5.30 -8.66
C PHE A 148 12.45 5.88 -7.53
N GLY A 149 12.66 5.13 -6.45
CA GLY A 149 13.84 5.26 -5.59
C GLY A 149 15.11 4.78 -6.32
N ALA A 150 16.27 5.24 -5.86
CA ALA A 150 17.54 5.06 -6.57
C ALA A 150 18.09 3.61 -6.56
N ASP A 151 17.55 2.73 -5.72
CA ASP A 151 17.87 1.30 -5.63
C ASP A 151 17.12 0.43 -6.64
N ASN A 152 16.18 0.99 -7.39
CA ASN A 152 15.44 0.27 -8.43
C ASN A 152 16.25 0.16 -9.75
N GLY A 153 16.18 -1.00 -10.43
CA GLY A 153 16.94 -1.25 -11.66
C GLY A 153 16.18 -2.05 -12.72
N VAL A 154 16.55 -1.86 -13.99
CA VAL A 154 15.86 -2.46 -15.15
C VAL A 154 16.47 -3.81 -15.52
N ILE A 155 15.72 -4.88 -15.24
CA ILE A 155 16.13 -6.27 -15.55
C ILE A 155 15.71 -6.71 -16.97
N ASN A 156 14.61 -6.18 -17.52
CA ASN A 156 14.10 -6.56 -18.84
C ASN A 156 13.78 -5.34 -19.72
N PRO A 157 14.78 -4.78 -20.43
CA PRO A 157 14.61 -3.57 -21.24
C PRO A 157 13.86 -3.80 -22.56
N ILE A 158 13.31 -4.99 -22.81
CA ILE A 158 12.47 -5.25 -24.01
C ILE A 158 11.01 -4.85 -23.74
N ARG A 159 10.58 -4.89 -22.47
CA ARG A 159 9.22 -4.53 -22.03
C ARG A 159 9.05 -3.02 -21.96
N ARG A 160 7.81 -2.55 -22.07
CA ARG A 160 7.46 -1.12 -22.10
C ARG A 160 6.58 -0.71 -20.93
N ILE A 161 6.72 0.54 -20.48
CA ILE A 161 5.87 1.12 -19.42
C ILE A 161 4.40 1.15 -19.87
N GLU A 162 4.13 1.36 -21.17
CA GLU A 162 2.79 1.28 -21.76
C GLU A 162 2.06 -0.05 -21.48
N GLU A 163 2.77 -1.14 -21.15
CA GLU A 163 2.16 -2.44 -20.80
C GLU A 163 1.57 -2.47 -19.38
N TYR A 164 1.93 -1.51 -18.53
CA TYR A 164 1.54 -1.41 -17.11
C TYR A 164 0.61 -0.20 -16.84
N LEU A 165 0.36 0.64 -17.84
CA LEU A 165 -0.62 1.73 -17.73
C LEU A 165 -2.05 1.15 -17.66
N PRO A 166 -2.94 1.73 -16.83
CA PRO A 166 -4.32 1.26 -16.73
C PRO A 166 -5.07 1.54 -18.03
N ALA A 167 -5.86 0.57 -18.49
CA ALA A 167 -6.77 0.75 -19.62
C ALA A 167 -7.99 1.64 -19.26
N GLU A 168 -8.22 1.85 -17.96
CA GLU A 168 -9.36 2.57 -17.41
C GLU A 168 -8.98 4.04 -17.13
N THR A 169 -9.65 4.96 -17.82
CA THR A 169 -9.37 6.41 -17.73
C THR A 169 -9.66 7.04 -16.36
N THR A 170 -10.27 6.28 -15.45
CA THR A 170 -10.60 6.65 -14.07
C THR A 170 -9.43 6.50 -13.10
N VAL A 171 -8.43 5.68 -13.42
CA VAL A 171 -7.28 5.37 -12.55
C VAL A 171 -6.17 6.40 -12.77
N ASP A 172 -5.80 7.10 -11.70
CA ASP A 172 -4.77 8.15 -11.73
C ASP A 172 -3.44 7.74 -11.08
N VAL A 173 -3.42 6.69 -10.25
CA VAL A 173 -2.22 6.19 -9.56
C VAL A 173 -2.23 4.66 -9.59
N VAL A 174 -1.08 4.04 -9.85
CA VAL A 174 -0.87 2.59 -9.77
C VAL A 174 0.38 2.32 -8.94
N PHE A 175 0.16 1.59 -7.84
CA PHE A 175 1.22 1.01 -7.00
C PHE A 175 1.35 -0.50 -7.31
N TYR A 176 2.32 -1.16 -6.68
CA TYR A 176 2.36 -2.62 -6.58
C TYR A 176 2.49 -3.05 -5.13
N ASN A 177 1.99 -4.24 -4.81
CA ASN A 177 2.21 -4.87 -3.52
C ASN A 177 3.53 -5.65 -3.57
N ARG A 178 4.35 -5.52 -2.53
CA ARG A 178 5.50 -6.40 -2.30
C ARG A 178 4.95 -7.79 -1.95
N PHE A 179 5.13 -8.73 -2.88
CA PHE A 179 4.62 -10.11 -2.77
C PHE A 179 5.01 -10.84 -1.48
N TYR A 180 6.08 -10.40 -0.80
CA TYR A 180 6.60 -11.03 0.39
C TYR A 180 6.02 -10.49 1.69
N ASN A 181 5.23 -9.41 1.71
CA ASN A 181 4.60 -8.90 2.95
C ASN A 181 3.30 -8.09 2.71
N ASP A 182 2.72 -8.16 1.52
CA ASP A 182 1.49 -7.47 1.09
C ASP A 182 1.54 -5.92 1.13
N GLU A 183 2.74 -5.36 1.33
CA GLU A 183 3.03 -3.95 1.47
C GLU A 183 2.89 -3.20 0.13
N ILE A 184 1.95 -2.25 0.03
CA ILE A 184 1.88 -1.28 -1.10
C ILE A 184 3.18 -0.45 -1.16
N MET A 185 4.06 -0.66 -2.13
CA MET A 185 5.36 0.02 -2.15
C MET A 185 5.23 1.51 -2.47
N ALA A 186 5.57 2.38 -1.52
CA ALA A 186 5.63 3.83 -1.74
C ALA A 186 6.74 4.29 -2.69
N ASP A 187 7.82 3.51 -2.76
CA ASP A 187 9.06 3.90 -3.44
C ASP A 187 8.99 3.87 -4.98
N THR A 188 7.98 3.23 -5.56
CA THR A 188 7.84 3.17 -7.02
C THR A 188 6.37 3.08 -7.41
N TYR A 189 5.92 4.04 -8.22
CA TYR A 189 4.54 4.16 -8.66
C TYR A 189 4.41 4.81 -10.03
N LEU A 190 3.37 4.42 -10.76
CA LEU A 190 2.90 5.14 -11.94
C LEU A 190 1.85 6.16 -11.51
N ILE A 191 1.98 7.41 -11.96
CA ILE A 191 1.03 8.47 -11.64
C ILE A 191 0.72 9.34 -12.86
N ARG A 192 -0.58 9.59 -13.07
CA ARG A 192 -1.11 10.41 -14.17
C ARG A 192 -1.07 11.88 -13.79
N ASN A 193 -0.83 12.76 -14.75
CA ASN A 193 -0.75 14.20 -14.52
C ASN A 193 -2.13 14.85 -14.43
N THR A 194 -2.79 14.68 -13.27
CA THR A 194 -4.12 15.23 -13.01
C THR A 194 -4.13 16.06 -11.72
N LYS A 195 -5.15 16.91 -11.60
CA LYS A 195 -5.42 17.66 -10.35
C LYS A 195 -5.68 16.72 -9.15
N ARG A 196 -6.20 15.51 -9.37
CA ARG A 196 -6.42 14.53 -8.29
C ARG A 196 -5.09 13.97 -7.80
N SER A 197 -4.19 13.62 -8.72
CA SER A 197 -2.82 13.18 -8.43
C SER A 197 -2.01 14.23 -7.67
N HIS A 198 -2.12 15.51 -8.08
CA HIS A 198 -1.46 16.61 -7.37
C HIS A 198 -1.98 16.75 -5.93
N ILE A 199 -3.29 16.62 -5.72
CA ILE A 199 -3.90 16.65 -4.37
C ILE A 199 -3.49 15.43 -3.54
N PHE A 200 -3.42 14.24 -4.14
CA PHE A 200 -3.00 13.01 -3.48
C PHE A 200 -1.54 13.11 -2.98
N LEU A 201 -0.60 13.43 -3.87
CA LEU A 201 0.82 13.56 -3.52
C LEU A 201 1.09 14.70 -2.52
N ASN A 202 0.41 15.84 -2.65
CA ASN A 202 0.51 16.92 -1.65
C ASN A 202 0.03 16.46 -0.28
N ARG A 203 -1.15 15.83 -0.18
CA ARG A 203 -1.68 15.32 1.10
C ARG A 203 -0.80 14.25 1.71
N TRP A 204 -0.14 13.45 0.88
CA TRP A 204 0.83 12.45 1.31
C TRP A 204 2.07 13.14 1.93
N ALA A 205 2.65 14.14 1.25
CA ALA A 205 3.74 14.95 1.79
C ALA A 205 3.35 15.78 3.03
N GLU A 206 2.10 16.24 3.12
CA GLU A 206 1.53 16.94 4.29
C GLU A 206 1.35 16.01 5.49
N TYR A 207 1.19 14.70 5.28
CA TYR A 207 1.03 13.68 6.33
C TYR A 207 2.25 13.56 7.25
N TYR A 208 3.42 14.04 6.82
CA TYR A 208 4.58 14.30 7.68
C TYR A 208 4.18 15.06 8.95
N ASN A 209 3.37 16.12 8.83
CA ASN A 209 2.93 16.93 9.98
C ASN A 209 1.98 16.19 10.95
N LEU A 210 1.45 15.03 10.55
CA LEU A 210 0.62 14.15 11.40
C LEU A 210 1.41 12.98 12.00
N THR A 211 2.68 12.82 11.64
CA THR A 211 3.48 11.62 11.96
C THR A 211 4.89 11.90 12.48
N LYS A 212 5.46 13.08 12.21
CA LYS A 212 6.82 13.49 12.61
C LYS A 212 7.11 13.34 14.11
N ASP A 213 6.10 13.54 14.96
CA ASP A 213 6.22 13.50 16.42
C ASP A 213 6.05 12.07 16.98
N TYR A 214 6.05 11.04 16.12
CA TYR A 214 5.84 9.64 16.50
C TYR A 214 6.81 8.68 15.78
N GLU A 215 7.64 7.97 16.54
CA GLU A 215 8.84 7.27 16.05
C GLU A 215 8.64 6.28 14.89
N CYS A 216 7.88 5.18 15.05
CA CYS A 216 7.64 4.20 13.97
C CYS A 216 6.50 4.64 13.04
N SER A 217 6.62 5.83 12.45
CA SER A 217 5.67 6.33 11.44
C SER A 217 5.56 5.38 10.25
N GLY A 218 6.67 4.68 9.94
CA GLY A 218 6.87 3.97 8.69
C GLY A 218 7.16 4.92 7.52
N THR A 219 7.43 6.20 7.81
CA THR A 219 7.59 7.31 6.85
C THR A 219 6.39 7.42 5.90
N ASP A 220 6.62 7.93 4.70
CA ASP A 220 5.66 7.94 3.59
C ASP A 220 4.96 6.59 3.36
N ASN A 221 5.72 5.49 3.41
CA ASN A 221 5.20 4.15 3.19
C ASN A 221 4.17 3.79 4.27
N GLY A 222 4.49 4.07 5.53
CA GLY A 222 3.59 3.93 6.67
C GLY A 222 2.32 4.77 6.55
N ALA A 223 2.38 5.95 5.91
CA ALA A 223 1.20 6.78 5.66
C ALA A 223 0.22 6.16 4.64
N ILE A 224 0.68 5.26 3.75
CA ILE A 224 -0.20 4.47 2.85
C ILE A 224 -0.47 3.05 3.33
N GLN A 225 0.43 2.43 4.10
CA GLN A 225 0.22 1.13 4.77
C GLN A 225 -0.83 1.26 5.89
N LYS A 226 -0.53 2.11 6.87
CA LYS A 226 -1.24 2.19 8.15
C LYS A 226 -2.39 3.18 8.04
N GLY A 227 -3.31 2.91 7.11
CA GLY A 227 -4.61 3.57 7.04
C GLY A 227 -5.27 3.53 8.42
N GLN A 228 -5.38 4.70 9.06
CA GLN A 228 -5.33 4.86 10.53
C GLN A 228 -6.19 3.84 11.30
N GLY A 229 -5.53 2.77 11.74
CA GLY A 229 -6.10 1.66 12.50
C GLY A 229 -6.47 2.10 13.91
N TRP A 230 -7.61 2.78 14.03
CA TRP A 230 -8.19 3.20 15.31
C TRP A 230 -8.42 2.02 16.27
N SER A 231 -8.49 0.79 15.75
CA SER A 231 -8.52 -0.44 16.55
C SER A 231 -7.66 -1.54 15.91
N ARG A 232 -6.94 -2.31 16.72
CA ARG A 232 -6.19 -3.53 16.30
C ARG A 232 -6.37 -4.69 17.29
N ASP A 233 -6.08 -5.91 16.88
CA ASP A 233 -6.14 -7.07 17.76
C ASP A 233 -4.98 -7.09 18.79
N GLY A 234 -5.26 -6.71 20.03
CA GLY A 234 -4.25 -6.58 21.10
C GLY A 234 -3.58 -7.90 21.52
N TRP A 235 -4.22 -9.05 21.32
CA TRP A 235 -3.63 -10.37 21.62
C TRP A 235 -2.39 -10.68 20.79
N VAL A 236 -2.25 -10.07 19.61
CA VAL A 236 -1.12 -10.28 18.70
C VAL A 236 0.20 -9.83 19.34
N THR A 237 0.15 -8.86 20.25
CA THR A 237 1.31 -8.31 20.98
C THR A 237 1.20 -8.49 22.49
N GLY A 238 0.47 -9.51 22.97
CA GLY A 238 0.30 -9.78 24.40
C GLY A 238 -0.28 -8.60 25.19
N THR A 239 -1.21 -7.84 24.58
CA THR A 239 -1.75 -6.53 25.02
C THR A 239 -0.75 -5.40 25.26
N LYS A 240 0.52 -5.54 24.84
CA LYS A 240 1.43 -4.40 24.72
C LYS A 240 0.87 -3.33 23.79
N TRP A 241 0.96 -2.06 24.18
CA TRP A 241 0.45 -0.91 23.45
C TRP A 241 1.43 0.28 23.49
N PHE A 242 1.28 1.21 22.54
CA PHE A 242 2.05 2.47 22.47
C PHE A 242 1.13 3.65 22.09
N GLU A 243 1.67 4.88 22.06
CA GLU A 243 0.91 6.16 21.97
C GLU A 243 -0.01 6.36 20.73
N ARG A 244 -0.05 5.43 19.77
CA ARG A 244 -1.03 5.45 18.66
C ARG A 244 -2.17 4.45 18.80
N ASP A 245 -2.07 3.51 19.72
CA ASP A 245 -3.10 2.48 19.95
C ASP A 245 -4.30 3.11 20.68
N LEU A 246 -5.34 3.46 19.92
CA LEU A 246 -6.54 4.09 20.47
C LEU A 246 -7.54 3.07 21.05
N PHE A 247 -7.70 1.91 20.40
CA PHE A 247 -8.54 0.81 20.86
C PHE A 247 -7.92 -0.54 20.54
N PHE A 248 -8.32 -1.56 21.31
CA PHE A 248 -8.12 -2.96 20.92
C PHE A 248 -9.45 -3.62 20.54
N HIS A 249 -9.42 -4.36 19.44
CA HIS A 249 -10.47 -5.26 18.99
C HIS A 249 -10.52 -6.52 19.88
N GLY A 250 -11.60 -7.30 19.80
CA GLY A 250 -11.69 -8.63 20.41
C GLY A 250 -11.84 -8.69 21.93
N TRP A 251 -11.82 -7.55 22.64
CA TRP A 251 -11.93 -7.47 24.09
C TRP A 251 -13.25 -8.05 24.62
N LYS A 252 -13.17 -9.25 25.21
CA LYS A 252 -14.25 -9.95 25.90
C LYS A 252 -13.86 -10.18 27.36
N LYS A 253 -14.79 -9.97 28.30
CA LYS A 253 -14.53 -10.07 29.75
C LYS A 253 -13.81 -11.37 30.12
N GLU A 254 -14.29 -12.52 29.65
CA GLU A 254 -13.68 -13.84 29.89
C GLU A 254 -12.20 -13.92 29.47
N LYS A 255 -11.83 -13.29 28.35
CA LYS A 255 -10.49 -13.37 27.73
C LYS A 255 -9.48 -12.39 28.34
N LEU A 256 -9.95 -11.26 28.86
CA LEU A 256 -9.10 -10.26 29.52
C LEU A 256 -8.42 -10.79 30.80
N TYR A 257 -9.08 -11.69 31.53
CA TYR A 257 -8.55 -12.32 32.75
C TYR A 257 -7.87 -13.68 32.51
N THR A 258 -7.65 -14.11 31.26
CA THR A 258 -7.15 -15.47 30.94
C THR A 258 -6.13 -15.54 29.80
N GLU A 259 -6.42 -14.91 28.66
CA GLU A 259 -5.63 -15.04 27.43
C GLU A 259 -4.87 -13.76 27.06
N TRP A 260 -5.44 -12.58 27.38
CA TRP A 260 -4.96 -11.28 26.86
C TRP A 260 -4.13 -10.52 27.89
N ASN A 261 -4.41 -10.76 29.18
CA ASN A 261 -4.07 -9.88 30.30
C ASN A 261 -4.76 -8.49 30.22
N LEU A 262 -4.73 -7.76 31.33
CA LEU A 262 -5.37 -6.45 31.47
C LEU A 262 -4.29 -5.35 31.49
N PRO A 263 -4.24 -4.45 30.51
CA PRO A 263 -3.23 -3.38 30.45
C PRO A 263 -3.51 -2.20 31.41
N PHE A 264 -4.32 -2.42 32.45
CA PHE A 264 -4.73 -1.43 33.44
C PHE A 264 -4.55 -1.98 34.85
N THR A 265 -4.10 -1.15 35.79
CA THR A 265 -3.92 -1.56 37.20
C THR A 265 -5.23 -1.67 37.97
N SER A 266 -6.34 -1.18 37.40
CA SER A 266 -7.71 -1.32 37.91
C SER A 266 -8.72 -1.05 36.79
N THR A 267 -9.89 -1.69 36.86
CA THR A 267 -11.04 -1.39 35.99
C THR A 267 -12.12 -0.53 36.66
N ASP A 268 -11.94 -0.14 37.93
CA ASP A 268 -12.96 0.49 38.78
C ASP A 268 -13.45 1.86 38.27
N LEU A 269 -12.78 2.44 37.27
CA LEU A 269 -13.21 3.65 36.57
C LEU A 269 -14.33 3.36 35.56
N PHE A 270 -14.24 2.24 34.85
CA PHE A 270 -15.08 1.94 33.68
C PHE A 270 -16.50 1.48 34.06
N ASP A 271 -16.66 0.95 35.27
CA ASP A 271 -17.98 0.65 35.87
C ASP A 271 -18.67 1.88 36.48
N LYS A 272 -18.14 3.10 36.27
CA LYS A 272 -18.65 4.37 36.82
C LYS A 272 -18.88 5.42 35.74
N THR A 273 -19.73 6.40 36.04
CA THR A 273 -19.96 7.56 35.17
C THR A 273 -18.67 8.35 34.97
N CYS A 274 -18.08 8.26 33.78
CA CYS A 274 -16.84 8.95 33.42
C CYS A 274 -17.06 10.44 33.10
N SER A 275 -16.07 11.26 33.40
CA SER A 275 -16.03 12.70 33.09
C SER A 275 -14.76 13.12 32.32
N ALA A 276 -14.73 14.35 31.81
CA ALA A 276 -13.53 14.89 31.15
C ALA A 276 -12.32 15.10 32.09
N GLY A 277 -12.52 15.06 33.41
CA GLY A 277 -11.43 15.08 34.41
C GLY A 277 -10.82 13.70 34.69
N ASP A 278 -11.25 12.65 33.99
CA ASP A 278 -10.97 11.27 34.39
C ASP A 278 -9.76 10.65 33.69
N PHE A 279 -9.13 11.36 32.75
CA PHE A 279 -7.92 10.91 32.05
C PHE A 279 -6.80 10.53 33.03
N GLU A 280 -6.58 11.31 34.09
CA GLU A 280 -5.58 11.00 35.11
C GLU A 280 -5.93 9.74 35.94
N ARG A 281 -7.21 9.33 35.97
CA ARG A 281 -7.69 8.11 36.62
C ARG A 281 -7.56 6.87 35.73
N TRP A 282 -7.24 7.05 34.44
CA TRP A 282 -6.99 5.95 33.50
C TRP A 282 -5.61 5.33 33.74
N LYS A 283 -5.49 4.50 34.80
CA LYS A 283 -4.21 3.91 35.21
C LYS A 283 -3.87 2.67 34.38
N TYR A 284 -3.12 2.90 33.31
CA TYR A 284 -2.41 1.85 32.59
C TYR A 284 -1.37 1.16 33.48
N ASP A 285 -1.23 -0.15 33.30
CA ASP A 285 -0.13 -0.91 33.90
C ASP A 285 1.14 -0.73 33.04
N PRO A 286 2.26 -0.22 33.61
CA PRO A 286 3.50 0.00 32.88
C PRO A 286 4.06 -1.24 32.17
N GLN A 287 3.79 -2.47 32.64
CA GLN A 287 4.32 -3.68 32.01
C GLN A 287 3.77 -3.92 30.59
N PHE A 288 2.62 -3.32 30.27
CA PHE A 288 1.99 -3.39 28.95
C PHE A 288 2.22 -2.12 28.11
N LYS A 289 2.84 -1.08 28.66
CA LYS A 289 3.27 0.07 27.85
C LYS A 289 4.65 -0.24 27.27
N ALA A 290 4.69 -0.51 25.97
CA ALA A 290 5.90 -0.92 25.27
C ALA A 290 6.45 0.21 24.40
N ASP A 291 7.67 0.02 23.90
CA ASP A 291 8.13 0.86 22.80
C ASP A 291 7.33 0.56 21.51
N CYS A 292 7.20 1.58 20.68
CA CYS A 292 6.55 1.49 19.39
C CYS A 292 7.22 0.44 18.47
N LEU A 293 8.55 0.31 18.50
CA LEU A 293 9.31 -0.61 17.66
C LEU A 293 9.09 -2.07 18.08
N ASP A 294 9.01 -2.34 19.38
CA ASP A 294 8.68 -3.68 19.90
C ASP A 294 7.31 -4.15 19.39
N VAL A 295 6.32 -3.25 19.44
CA VAL A 295 4.95 -3.52 18.98
C VAL A 295 4.91 -3.75 17.47
N ASP A 296 5.54 -2.88 16.67
CA ASP A 296 5.62 -3.02 15.21
C ASP A 296 6.36 -4.31 14.79
N LEU A 297 7.44 -4.68 15.49
CA LEU A 297 8.19 -5.90 15.25
C LEU A 297 7.38 -7.16 15.59
N GLU A 298 6.67 -7.17 16.71
CA GLU A 298 5.82 -8.29 17.14
C GLU A 298 4.62 -8.48 16.18
N LEU A 299 4.01 -7.37 15.73
CA LEU A 299 3.01 -7.37 14.65
C LEU A 299 3.59 -7.92 13.34
N HIS A 300 4.77 -7.46 12.90
CA HIS A 300 5.41 -7.93 11.68
C HIS A 300 5.71 -9.44 11.74
N LEU A 301 6.34 -9.91 12.81
CA LEU A 301 6.64 -11.34 13.01
C LEU A 301 5.36 -12.20 13.04
N PHE A 302 4.25 -11.69 13.57
CA PHE A 302 2.96 -12.36 13.49
C PHE A 302 2.41 -12.42 12.05
N PHE A 303 2.51 -11.35 11.27
CA PHE A 303 2.10 -11.34 9.87
C PHE A 303 2.95 -12.30 9.03
N GLU A 304 4.29 -12.27 9.17
CA GLU A 304 5.22 -13.21 8.53
C GLU A 304 4.84 -14.67 8.81
N LYS A 305 4.64 -15.01 10.09
CA LYS A 305 4.28 -16.35 10.55
C LYS A 305 2.90 -16.79 10.05
N SER A 306 1.95 -15.87 9.98
CA SER A 306 0.59 -16.13 9.47
C SER A 306 0.57 -16.33 7.96
N ARG A 307 1.36 -15.54 7.21
CA ARG A 307 1.49 -15.64 5.76
C ARG A 307 2.30 -16.88 5.33
N THR A 308 3.32 -17.27 6.10
CA THR A 308 4.02 -18.55 5.91
C THR A 308 3.06 -19.72 6.03
N LYS A 309 2.27 -19.80 7.12
CA LYS A 309 1.21 -20.81 7.28
C LYS A 309 0.18 -20.80 6.15
N TYR A 310 -0.17 -19.62 5.64
CA TYR A 310 -1.07 -19.48 4.50
C TYR A 310 -0.46 -20.09 3.22
N TYR A 311 0.81 -19.81 2.91
CA TYR A 311 1.49 -20.40 1.75
C TYR A 311 1.76 -21.90 1.91
N GLU A 312 2.14 -22.39 3.10
CA GLU A 312 2.20 -23.83 3.42
C GLU A 312 0.85 -24.50 3.16
N ARG A 313 -0.25 -23.87 3.60
CA ARG A 313 -1.61 -24.37 3.35
C ARG A 313 -1.98 -24.34 1.88
N LEU A 314 -1.58 -23.30 1.12
CA LEU A 314 -1.78 -23.27 -0.34
C LEU A 314 -0.98 -24.36 -1.06
N GLN A 315 0.29 -24.60 -0.67
CA GLN A 315 1.10 -25.70 -1.21
C GLN A 315 0.44 -27.05 -0.91
N THR A 316 0.00 -27.27 0.32
CA THR A 316 -0.74 -28.47 0.74
C THR A 316 -2.01 -28.67 -0.10
N LEU A 317 -2.80 -27.62 -0.32
CA LEU A 317 -4.04 -27.69 -1.12
C LEU A 317 -3.79 -27.94 -2.61
N ARG A 318 -2.66 -27.46 -3.16
CA ARG A 318 -2.19 -27.78 -4.51
C ARG A 318 -1.73 -29.24 -4.62
N GLN A 319 -0.99 -29.74 -3.62
CA GLN A 319 -0.52 -31.14 -3.57
C GLN A 319 -1.67 -32.15 -3.38
N MET A 320 -2.73 -31.78 -2.65
CA MET A 320 -3.91 -32.61 -2.45
C MET A 320 -4.87 -32.69 -3.66
N ASP A 321 -4.56 -32.02 -4.77
CA ASP A 321 -5.38 -31.95 -5.99
C ASP A 321 -6.82 -31.42 -5.75
N ILE A 322 -6.98 -30.61 -4.68
CA ILE A 322 -8.26 -30.01 -4.27
C ILE A 322 -8.55 -28.75 -5.10
N PHE A 323 -7.51 -28.05 -5.55
CA PHE A 323 -7.57 -26.99 -6.56
C PHE A 323 -6.39 -27.14 -7.53
N PRO A 324 -6.59 -27.06 -8.87
CA PRO A 324 -7.80 -26.59 -9.55
C PRO A 324 -8.67 -27.67 -10.21
N VAL A 325 -8.25 -28.94 -10.34
CA VAL A 325 -8.96 -29.92 -11.19
C VAL A 325 -10.41 -30.15 -10.75
N LYS A 326 -10.63 -30.60 -9.50
CA LYS A 326 -11.97 -30.98 -9.01
C LYS A 326 -12.91 -29.79 -8.79
N PHE A 327 -12.39 -28.62 -8.44
CA PHE A 327 -13.23 -27.42 -8.25
C PHE A 327 -13.81 -26.94 -9.58
N TYR A 328 -12.98 -26.79 -10.61
CA TYR A 328 -13.41 -26.30 -11.92
C TYR A 328 -14.32 -27.32 -12.63
N GLN A 329 -14.01 -28.63 -12.53
CA GLN A 329 -14.90 -29.70 -13.00
C GLN A 329 -16.26 -29.73 -12.29
N LYS A 330 -16.33 -29.43 -10.97
CA LYS A 330 -17.59 -29.42 -10.22
C LYS A 330 -18.50 -28.23 -10.57
N TYR A 331 -17.92 -27.10 -10.97
CA TYR A 331 -18.66 -25.85 -11.22
C TYR A 331 -18.69 -25.40 -12.70
N GLY A 332 -18.07 -26.15 -13.61
CA GLY A 332 -18.16 -25.93 -15.06
C GLY A 332 -17.41 -24.69 -15.56
N LEU A 333 -16.27 -24.37 -14.92
CA LEU A 333 -15.42 -23.20 -15.21
C LEU A 333 -14.12 -23.59 -15.93
#